data_AF-A0A2E7AVP9-F1
#
_entry.id   AF-A0A2E7AVP9-F1
#
_cell.length_a   1.000
_cell.length_b   1.000
_cell.length_c   1.000
_cell.angle_alpha   90.00
_cell.angle_beta   90.00
_cell.angle_gamma   90.00
#
_symmetry.space_group_name_H-M   'P 1'
#
loop_
_entity.id
_entity.type
_entity.pdbx_description
1 polymer ?
#
loop_
_entity_poly.entity_id
_entity_poly.type
_entity_poly.pdbx_seq_one_letter_code
_entity_poly.pdbx_strand_id
1 'polypeptide(L)'
;MAHFAEISDDGTVLRVIVVNNDVTTDESGSEQEQLGKDFCQNLLGGEWVQTSYNNNFRKRFAPIGGSYDSVNDVFLYPQPFPSWTLNSEYEWEAPVPYPTDGGLYEWSEEGQEWILVVMPLP
;
A
#
# COMPACT_ATOMS: atom_id res chain seq x y z
N MET A 1 -9.22 -4.09 17.04
CA MET A 1 -8.40 -2.90 16.78
C MET A 1 -8.44 -2.63 15.30
N ALA A 2 -8.72 -1.39 14.90
CA ALA A 2 -8.77 -0.96 13.51
C ALA A 2 -7.47 -0.25 13.12
N HIS A 3 -7.05 -0.36 11.87
CA HIS A 3 -5.84 0.30 11.36
C HIS A 3 -6.23 1.49 10.50
N PHE A 4 -5.52 2.60 10.66
CA PHE A 4 -5.75 3.83 9.89
C PHE A 4 -4.43 4.32 9.31
N ALA A 5 -4.43 4.59 8.02
CA ALA A 5 -3.31 5.13 7.27
C ALA A 5 -3.48 6.64 7.13
N GLU A 6 -2.44 7.41 7.48
CA GLU A 6 -2.40 8.85 7.19
C GLU A 6 -1.96 9.04 5.74
N ILE A 7 -2.72 9.85 5.02
CA ILE A 7 -2.54 10.13 3.60
C ILE A 7 -2.12 11.59 3.45
N SER A 8 -1.03 11.86 2.73
CA SER A 8 -0.64 13.21 2.34
C SER A 8 -1.48 13.75 1.19
N ASP A 9 -1.33 15.03 0.90
CA ASP A 9 -2.07 15.74 -0.16
C ASP A 9 -1.88 15.14 -1.57
N ASP A 10 -0.77 14.44 -1.81
CA ASP A 10 -0.45 13.74 -3.07
C ASP A 10 -0.96 12.29 -3.12
N GLY A 11 -1.64 11.84 -2.06
CA GLY A 11 -2.14 10.47 -1.93
C GLY A 11 -1.14 9.48 -1.34
N THR A 12 0.04 9.92 -0.89
CA THR A 12 1.07 9.03 -0.31
C THR A 12 0.72 8.60 1.12
N VAL A 13 0.92 7.32 1.44
CA VAL A 13 0.76 6.78 2.80
C VAL A 13 1.97 7.18 3.65
N LEU A 14 1.77 8.06 4.62
CA LEU A 14 2.83 8.57 5.50
C LEU A 14 3.14 7.63 6.66
N ARG A 15 2.09 7.10 7.31
CA ARG A 15 2.19 6.16 8.43
C ARG A 15 0.89 5.40 8.60
N VAL A 16 0.94 4.30 9.35
CA VAL A 16 -0.24 3.57 9.80
C VAL A 16 -0.24 3.50 11.32
N ILE A 17 -1.39 3.80 11.92
CA ILE A 17 -1.59 3.66 13.37
C ILE A 17 -2.70 2.66 13.65
N VAL A 18 -2.70 2.16 14.88
CA VAL A 18 -3.71 1.24 15.37
C VAL A 18 -4.61 1.98 16.36
N VAL A 19 -5.91 1.93 16.11
CA VAL A 19 -6.95 2.57 16.90
C VAL A 19 -7.76 1.50 17.62
N ASN A 20 -8.09 1.75 18.89
CA ASN A 20 -8.94 0.83 19.65
C ASN A 20 -10.39 0.87 19.11
N ASN A 21 -11.06 -0.27 19.09
CA ASN A 21 -12.43 -0.37 18.60
C ASN A 21 -13.40 0.49 19.42
N ASP A 22 -13.11 0.73 20.70
CA ASP A 22 -13.96 1.55 21.59
C ASP A 22 -14.21 2.96 21.06
N VAL A 23 -13.30 3.50 20.22
CA VAL A 23 -13.45 4.83 19.60
C VAL A 23 -13.86 4.76 18.13
N THR A 24 -14.03 3.56 17.58
CA THR A 24 -14.49 3.34 16.21
C THR A 24 -15.85 2.67 16.14
N THR A 25 -16.45 2.30 17.27
CA THR A 25 -17.79 1.70 17.33
C THR A 25 -18.86 2.72 17.71
N ASP A 26 -20.00 2.68 17.04
CA ASP A 26 -21.18 3.49 17.39
C ASP A 26 -21.95 2.92 18.60
N GLU A 27 -23.03 3.61 19.00
CA GLU A 27 -23.90 3.20 20.11
C GLU A 27 -24.59 1.84 19.88
N SER A 28 -24.63 1.36 18.63
CA SER A 28 -25.16 0.04 18.26
C SER A 28 -24.08 -1.05 18.27
N GLY A 29 -22.84 -0.71 18.63
CA GLY A 29 -21.70 -1.61 18.63
C GLY A 29 -21.15 -1.93 17.23
N SER A 30 -21.54 -1.18 16.21
CA SER A 30 -21.06 -1.36 14.83
C SER A 30 -19.84 -0.49 14.55
N GLU A 31 -18.82 -1.06 13.90
CA GLU A 31 -17.62 -0.31 13.52
C GLU A 31 -17.94 0.70 12.41
N GLN A 32 -17.60 1.97 12.64
CA GLN A 32 -17.77 3.08 11.72
C GLN A 32 -16.40 3.67 11.40
N GLU A 33 -15.99 3.54 10.14
CA GLU A 33 -14.73 4.11 9.65
C GLU A 33 -14.62 5.61 9.99
N GLN A 34 -15.70 6.37 9.81
CA GLN A 34 -15.69 7.81 10.02
C GLN A 34 -15.34 8.20 11.45
N LEU A 35 -15.80 7.47 12.46
CA LEU A 35 -15.45 7.73 13.87
C LEU A 35 -13.94 7.59 14.11
N GLY A 36 -13.34 6.59 13.49
CA GLY A 36 -11.89 6.40 13.54
C GLY A 36 -11.11 7.48 12.78
N LYS A 37 -11.58 7.88 11.58
CA LYS A 37 -10.99 9.00 10.82
C LYS A 37 -11.03 10.30 11.65
N ASP A 38 -12.19 10.62 12.21
CA ASP A 38 -12.41 11.82 13.05
C ASP A 38 -11.51 11.78 14.29
N PHE A 39 -11.39 10.62 14.94
CA PHE A 39 -10.50 10.45 16.09
C PHE A 39 -9.04 10.74 15.73
N CYS A 40 -8.55 10.17 14.63
CA CYS A 40 -7.18 10.38 14.17
C CYS A 40 -6.94 11.84 13.76
N GLN A 41 -7.87 12.44 13.02
CA GLN A 41 -7.79 13.83 12.59
C GLN A 41 -7.82 14.81 13.77
N ASN A 42 -8.66 14.56 14.78
CA ASN A 42 -8.70 15.41 15.98
C ASN A 42 -7.44 15.29 16.84
N LEU A 43 -6.84 14.09 16.89
CA LEU A 43 -5.66 13.84 17.72
C LEU A 43 -4.36 14.30 17.06
N LEU A 44 -4.22 14.09 15.75
CA LEU A 44 -2.96 14.22 15.01
C LEU A 44 -3.04 15.17 13.82
N GLY A 45 -4.23 15.64 13.42
CA GLY A 45 -4.45 16.33 12.16
C GLY A 45 -4.40 15.38 10.96
N GLY A 46 -4.39 15.95 9.76
CA GLY A 46 -4.22 15.21 8.50
C GLY A 46 -5.46 14.47 8.02
N GLU A 47 -5.30 13.75 6.91
CA GLU A 47 -6.31 12.89 6.31
C GLU A 47 -5.99 11.43 6.61
N TRP A 48 -6.99 10.67 7.02
CA TRP A 48 -6.82 9.28 7.44
C TRP A 48 -7.77 8.38 6.67
N VAL A 49 -7.35 7.17 6.30
CA VAL A 49 -8.19 6.18 5.64
C VAL A 49 -8.03 4.85 6.35
N GLN A 50 -9.14 4.14 6.62
CA GLN A 50 -9.04 2.85 7.28
C GLN A 50 -8.35 1.83 6.34
N THR A 51 -7.53 0.96 6.90
CA THR A 51 -6.85 -0.11 6.17
C THR A 51 -7.03 -1.45 6.87
N SER A 52 -6.93 -2.53 6.12
CA SER A 52 -7.12 -3.90 6.63
C SER A 52 -5.79 -4.62 6.73
N TYR A 53 -5.38 -4.97 7.95
CA TYR A 53 -4.21 -5.82 8.16
C TYR A 53 -4.34 -7.20 7.48
N ASN A 54 -5.58 -7.71 7.35
CA ASN A 54 -5.88 -9.00 6.74
C ASN A 54 -6.25 -8.89 5.24
N ASN A 55 -6.06 -7.73 4.61
CA ASN A 55 -6.42 -7.47 3.21
C ASN A 55 -7.92 -7.74 2.89
N ASN A 56 -8.83 -7.56 3.85
CA ASN A 56 -10.25 -7.82 3.65
C ASN A 56 -10.95 -6.79 2.73
N PHE A 57 -10.39 -5.59 2.61
CA PHE A 57 -10.91 -4.49 1.79
C PHE A 57 -9.75 -3.61 1.29
N ARG A 58 -10.04 -2.73 0.31
CA ARG A 58 -9.05 -1.83 -0.33
C ARG A 58 -7.83 -2.53 -0.92
N LYS A 59 -8.04 -3.76 -1.40
CA LYS A 59 -7.08 -4.70 -2.00
C LYS A 59 -5.95 -5.18 -1.08
N ARG A 60 -5.33 -4.30 -0.28
CA ARG A 60 -4.20 -4.63 0.58
C ARG A 60 -4.09 -3.69 1.80
N PHE A 61 -3.29 -4.09 2.77
CA PHE A 61 -2.83 -3.23 3.85
C PHE A 61 -2.02 -2.04 3.31
N ALA A 62 -2.27 -0.85 3.84
CA ALA A 62 -1.66 0.39 3.38
C ALA A 62 -0.14 0.34 3.54
N PRO A 63 0.63 0.32 2.45
CA PRO A 63 2.07 0.27 2.53
C PRO A 63 2.64 1.67 2.73
N ILE A 64 3.49 1.85 3.74
CA ILE A 64 4.17 3.13 3.98
C ILE A 64 5.01 3.49 2.75
N GLY A 65 4.86 4.73 2.26
CA GLY A 65 5.49 5.22 1.04
C GLY A 65 4.81 4.78 -0.26
N GLY A 66 3.76 3.96 -0.20
CA GLY A 66 2.87 3.70 -1.33
C GLY A 66 1.81 4.78 -1.46
N SER A 67 0.79 4.55 -2.27
CA SER A 67 -0.27 5.52 -2.52
C SER A 67 -1.67 4.94 -2.29
N TYR A 68 -2.61 5.82 -1.99
CA TYR A 68 -4.04 5.51 -1.93
C TYR A 68 -4.73 6.09 -3.16
N ASP A 69 -5.34 5.22 -3.95
CA ASP A 69 -6.19 5.60 -5.07
C ASP A 69 -7.65 5.69 -4.59
N SER A 70 -8.12 6.92 -4.39
CA SER A 70 -9.47 7.20 -3.91
C SER A 70 -10.56 6.97 -4.95
N VAL A 71 -10.22 6.89 -6.24
CA VAL A 71 -11.18 6.61 -7.32
C VAL A 71 -11.54 5.13 -7.35
N ASN A 72 -10.53 4.28 -7.20
CA ASN A 72 -10.69 2.82 -7.21
C ASN A 72 -10.84 2.22 -5.80
N ASP A 73 -10.69 3.04 -4.76
CA ASP A 73 -10.67 2.65 -3.34
C ASP A 73 -9.67 1.51 -3.05
N VAL A 74 -8.40 1.72 -3.42
CA VAL A 74 -7.32 0.72 -3.23
C VAL A 74 -6.03 1.35 -2.74
N PHE A 75 -5.27 0.59 -1.96
CA PHE A 75 -3.88 0.91 -1.65
C PHE A 75 -2.94 0.26 -2.67
N LEU A 76 -1.95 1.04 -3.11
CA LEU A 76 -0.93 0.65 -4.07
C LEU A 76 0.44 0.62 -3.39
N TYR A 77 1.26 -0.37 -3.73
CA TYR A 77 2.66 -0.34 -3.34
C TYR A 77 3.38 0.84 -4.00
N PRO A 78 4.51 1.33 -3.43
CA PRO A 78 5.37 2.27 -4.12
C PRO A 78 5.75 1.72 -5.50
N GLN A 79 5.76 2.57 -6.51
CA GLN A 79 6.21 2.18 -7.85
C GLN A 79 7.68 1.74 -7.76
N PRO A 80 8.03 0.47 -8.09
CA PRO A 80 9.39 -0.03 -7.94
C PRO A 80 10.37 0.71 -8.85
N PHE A 81 9.97 0.92 -10.10
CA PHE A 81 10.74 1.65 -11.11
C PHE A 81 9.82 2.42 -12.07
N PRO A 82 10.29 3.55 -12.63
CA PRO A 82 9.49 4.36 -13.56
C PRO A 82 8.97 3.63 -14.79
N SER A 83 9.71 2.63 -15.30
CA SER A 83 9.28 1.82 -16.45
C SER A 83 8.15 0.83 -16.14
N TRP A 84 7.86 0.56 -14.87
CA TRP A 84 6.83 -0.39 -14.48
C TRP A 84 5.45 0.26 -14.53
N THR A 85 4.49 -0.46 -15.09
CA THR A 85 3.11 0.02 -15.24
C THR A 85 2.17 -0.73 -14.31
N LEU A 86 1.15 -0.04 -13.81
CA LEU A 86 0.12 -0.66 -12.99
C LEU A 86 -0.86 -1.44 -13.87
N ASN A 87 -1.05 -2.72 -13.57
CA ASN A 87 -1.98 -3.59 -14.29
C ASN A 87 -3.43 -3.43 -13.77
N SER A 88 -4.38 -4.15 -14.38
CA SER A 88 -5.79 -4.12 -13.97
C SER A 88 -6.07 -4.75 -12.59
N GLU A 89 -5.10 -5.47 -12.02
CA GLU A 89 -5.18 -6.05 -10.67
C GLU A 89 -4.53 -5.17 -9.60
N TYR A 90 -4.08 -3.97 -9.96
CA TYR A 90 -3.38 -3.02 -9.11
C TYR A 90 -2.01 -3.53 -8.62
N GLU A 91 -1.33 -4.31 -9.45
CA GLU A 91 0.05 -4.74 -9.25
C GLU A 91 0.97 -4.05 -10.27
N TRP A 92 2.21 -3.78 -9.86
CA TRP A 92 3.22 -3.22 -10.75
C TRP A 92 3.82 -4.31 -11.62
N GLU A 93 3.79 -4.12 -12.93
CA GLU A 93 4.38 -5.03 -13.91
C GLU A 93 5.54 -4.37 -14.63
N ALA A 94 6.66 -5.09 -14.70
CA ALA A 94 7.80 -4.72 -15.53
C ALA A 94 7.42 -4.81 -17.02
N PRO A 95 7.99 -3.96 -17.89
CA PRO A 95 7.71 -3.99 -19.32
C PRO A 95 8.23 -5.26 -20.02
N VAL A 96 9.25 -5.92 -19.43
CA VAL A 96 9.79 -7.19 -19.91
C VAL A 96 9.47 -8.29 -18.89
N PRO A 97 8.89 -9.44 -19.31
CA PRO A 97 8.59 -10.54 -18.40
C PRO A 97 9.83 -11.11 -17.71
N TYR A 98 9.69 -11.48 -16.43
CA TYR A 98 10.75 -12.12 -15.66
C TYR A 98 11.18 -13.47 -16.30
N PRO A 99 12.48 -13.75 -16.49
CA PRO A 99 12.94 -15.00 -17.11
C PRO A 99 12.57 -16.24 -16.27
N THR A 100 12.15 -17.32 -16.93
CA THR A 100 11.66 -18.55 -16.28
C THR A 100 12.66 -19.71 -16.32
N ASP A 101 13.93 -19.43 -16.59
CA ASP A 101 15.00 -20.43 -16.72
C ASP A 101 15.59 -20.90 -15.38
N GLY A 102 15.03 -20.43 -14.26
CA GLY A 102 15.45 -20.78 -12.90
C GLY A 102 16.58 -19.92 -12.35
N GLY A 103 17.04 -18.91 -13.10
CA GLY A 103 17.97 -17.90 -12.59
C GLY A 103 17.31 -16.91 -11.61
N LEU A 104 18.14 -16.28 -10.77
CA LEU A 104 17.75 -15.13 -9.97
C LEU A 104 18.12 -13.86 -10.74
N TYR A 105 17.17 -12.98 -10.98
CA TYR A 105 17.38 -11.76 -11.75
C TYR A 105 16.99 -10.52 -10.95
N GLU A 106 17.70 -9.43 -11.21
CA GLU A 106 17.37 -8.08 -10.72
C GLU A 106 17.01 -7.20 -11.92
N TRP A 107 16.04 -6.30 -11.75
CA TRP A 107 15.62 -5.38 -12.81
C TRP A 107 16.64 -4.23 -12.96
N SER A 108 17.16 -4.04 -14.16
CA SER A 108 17.96 -2.87 -14.52
C SER A 108 17.09 -1.83 -15.21
N GLU A 109 16.85 -0.71 -14.54
CA GLU A 109 16.04 0.37 -15.11
C GLU A 109 16.74 1.10 -16.28
N GLU A 110 18.07 1.20 -16.25
CA GLU A 110 18.84 1.85 -17.30
C GLU A 110 18.79 1.06 -18.62
N GLY A 111 18.88 -0.27 -18.55
CA GLY A 111 18.81 -1.17 -19.70
C GLY A 111 17.39 -1.64 -20.04
N GLN A 112 16.43 -1.44 -19.14
CA GLN A 112 15.10 -2.06 -19.18
C GLN A 112 15.16 -3.58 -19.41
N GLU A 113 16.02 -4.25 -18.66
CA GLU A 113 16.27 -5.69 -18.79
C GLU A 113 16.52 -6.36 -17.43
N TRP A 114 16.38 -7.67 -17.41
CA TRP A 114 16.65 -8.50 -16.24
C TRP A 114 18.11 -8.95 -16.22
N ILE A 115 18.87 -8.57 -15.19
CA ILE A 115 20.28 -8.94 -15.02
C ILE A 115 20.39 -10.13 -14.08
N LEU A 116 21.07 -11.21 -14.53
CA LEU A 116 21.29 -12.40 -13.72
C LEU A 116 22.18 -12.07 -12.51
N VAL A 117 21.63 -12.28 -11.31
CA VAL A 117 22.34 -12.16 -10.04
C VAL A 117 23.14 -13.44 -9.82
N VAL A 118 24.43 -13.37 -10.11
CA VAL A 118 25.37 -14.44 -9.78
C VAL A 118 25.80 -14.27 -8.33
N MET A 119 25.31 -15.13 -7.43
CA MET A 119 25.82 -15.15 -6.06
C MET A 119 27.31 -15.53 -6.11
N PRO A 120 28.25 -14.69 -5.61
CA PRO A 120 29.63 -15.11 -5.46
C PRO A 120 29.66 -16.28 -4.47
N LEU A 121 30.39 -17.35 -4.82
CA LEU A 121 30.62 -18.47 -3.90
C LEU A 121 31.33 -17.94 -2.62
N PRO A 122 30.95 -18.44 -1.43
CA PRO A 122 31.55 -18.02 -0.16
C PRO A 122 33.05 -18.38 -0.07
#